data_AF-A0A819YRM0-F1
#
_entry.id   AF-A0A819YRM0-F1
#
_cell.length_a   1.000
_cell.length_b   1.000
_cell.length_c   1.000
_cell.angle_alpha   90.00
_cell.angle_beta   90.00
_cell.angle_gamma   90.00
#
_symmetry.space_group_name_H-M   'P 1'
#
loop_
_entity.id
_entity.type
_entity.pdbx_description
1 polymer ?
#
loop_
_entity_poly.entity_id
_entity_poly.type
_entity_poly.pdbx_seq_one_letter_code
_entity_poly.pdbx_strand_id
1 'polypeptide(L)'
;MVYSYRYSITYMYYSGHFNVIIIFFIVLTDRTCHTVPMILLTNSCFAGFIFTLILFWMTIFTLYNDLQQIYYQDLFCNFRGYMGYAICFVLIYSYFLQAIHSYITVIYPTRLS
;
A
#
# COMPACT_ATOMS: atom_id res chain seq x y z
N MET A 1 -23.42 -16.80 -6.00
CA MET A 1 -22.36 -16.80 -4.97
C MET A 1 -21.17 -15.87 -5.27
N VAL A 2 -21.00 -15.33 -6.49
CA VAL A 2 -19.87 -14.40 -6.82
C VAL A 2 -20.05 -12.99 -6.26
N TYR A 3 -21.29 -12.50 -6.12
CA TYR A 3 -21.57 -11.15 -5.64
C TYR A 3 -21.20 -10.95 -4.16
N SER A 4 -21.53 -11.91 -3.28
CA SER A 4 -21.28 -11.78 -1.84
C SER A 4 -19.79 -11.68 -1.47
N TYR A 5 -18.91 -12.33 -2.24
CA TYR A 5 -17.46 -12.26 -2.03
C TYR A 5 -16.88 -10.90 -2.46
N ARG A 6 -17.41 -10.29 -3.53
CA ARG A 6 -17.01 -8.94 -3.97
C ARG A 6 -17.35 -7.88 -2.92
N TYR A 7 -18.51 -7.96 -2.30
CA TYR A 7 -18.90 -7.04 -1.23
C TYR A 7 -17.99 -7.16 -0.01
N SER A 8 -17.73 -8.38 0.49
CA SER A 8 -16.82 -8.59 1.64
C SER A 8 -15.39 -8.07 1.39
N ILE A 9 -14.85 -8.25 0.19
CA ILE A 9 -13.54 -7.70 -0.18
C ILE A 9 -13.57 -6.16 -0.20
N THR A 10 -14.66 -5.57 -0.71
CA THR A 10 -14.79 -4.11 -0.82
C THR A 10 -14.94 -3.42 0.54
N TYR A 11 -15.72 -4.01 1.48
CA TYR A 11 -15.85 -3.49 2.84
C TYR A 11 -14.57 -3.64 3.66
N MET A 12 -13.83 -4.73 3.46
CA MET A 12 -12.53 -4.95 4.09
C MET A 12 -11.45 -4.00 3.53
N TYR A 13 -11.50 -3.68 2.23
CA TYR A 13 -10.68 -2.65 1.58
C TYR A 13 -10.99 -1.25 2.12
N TYR A 14 -12.26 -0.84 2.15
CA TYR A 14 -12.68 0.50 2.57
C TYR A 14 -12.34 0.77 4.05
N SER A 15 -12.53 -0.24 4.90
CA SER A 15 -12.10 -0.19 6.31
C SER A 15 -10.58 -0.08 6.41
N GLY A 16 -9.81 -0.86 5.64
CA GLY A 16 -8.35 -0.80 5.61
C GLY A 16 -7.78 0.55 5.16
N HIS A 17 -8.35 1.16 4.12
CA HIS A 17 -7.91 2.47 3.60
C HIS A 17 -8.17 3.63 4.57
N PHE A 18 -9.33 3.63 5.24
CA PHE A 18 -9.66 4.63 6.26
C PHE A 18 -8.67 4.58 7.44
N ASN A 19 -8.30 3.36 7.86
CA ASN A 19 -7.32 3.15 8.92
C ASN A 19 -5.92 3.68 8.56
N VAL A 20 -5.49 3.53 7.30
CA VAL A 20 -4.18 4.04 6.84
C VAL A 20 -4.12 5.57 6.90
N ILE A 21 -5.19 6.26 6.52
CA ILE A 21 -5.26 7.73 6.56
C ILE A 21 -5.21 8.24 8.01
N ILE A 22 -5.89 7.57 8.93
CA ILE A 22 -5.88 7.92 10.36
C ILE A 22 -4.47 7.75 10.95
N ILE A 23 -3.79 6.63 10.66
CA ILE A 23 -2.43 6.37 11.16
C ILE A 23 -1.46 7.44 10.64
N PHE A 24 -1.59 7.83 9.37
CA PHE A 24 -0.76 8.88 8.78
C PHE A 24 -0.96 10.24 9.49
N PHE A 25 -2.21 10.58 9.82
CA PHE A 25 -2.55 11.81 10.52
C PHE A 25 -2.02 11.85 11.97
N ILE A 26 -2.08 10.71 12.66
CA ILE A 26 -1.52 10.55 14.01
C ILE A 26 0.00 10.75 14.00
N VAL A 27 0.71 10.11 13.07
CA VAL A 27 2.18 10.22 12.97
C VAL A 27 2.63 11.64 12.61
N LEU A 28 1.88 12.37 11.77
CA LEU A 28 2.19 13.76 11.44
C LEU A 28 1.93 14.75 12.58
N THR A 29 0.93 14.47 13.42
CA THR A 29 0.49 15.39 14.48
C THR A 29 1.28 15.17 15.77
N ASP A 30 1.65 13.93 16.07
CA ASP A 30 2.33 13.57 17.31
C ASP A 30 3.86 13.48 17.13
N ARG A 31 4.58 14.51 17.62
CA ARG A 31 6.05 14.55 17.58
C ARG A 31 6.71 13.44 18.42
N THR A 32 6.01 12.83 19.36
CA THR A 32 6.55 11.70 20.16
C THR A 32 6.61 10.41 19.34
N CYS A 33 5.82 10.33 18.25
CA CYS A 33 5.76 9.19 17.35
C CYS A 33 6.82 9.23 16.24
N HIS A 34 7.69 10.25 16.18
CA HIS A 34 8.77 10.37 15.19
C HIS A 34 9.98 9.45 15.48
N THR A 35 9.71 8.18 15.75
CA THR A 35 10.76 7.16 15.86
C THR A 35 11.04 6.54 14.49
N VAL A 36 12.28 6.10 14.26
CA VAL A 36 12.70 5.41 13.03
C VAL A 36 11.74 4.28 12.60
N PRO A 37 11.29 3.36 13.49
CA PRO A 37 10.35 2.31 13.09
C PRO A 37 8.97 2.86 12.68
N MET A 38 8.48 3.92 13.33
CA MET A 38 7.17 4.50 13.02
C MET A 38 7.17 5.23 11.67
N ILE A 39 8.28 5.86 11.31
CA ILE A 39 8.48 6.50 10.00
C ILE A 39 8.53 5.43 8.90
N LEU A 40 9.27 4.34 9.11
CA LEU A 40 9.31 3.21 8.17
C LEU A 40 7.93 2.55 7.99
N LEU A 41 7.18 2.40 9.09
CA LEU A 41 5.82 1.86 9.06
C LEU A 41 4.92 2.75 8.20
N THR A 42 4.98 4.06 8.45
CA THR A 42 4.22 5.07 7.70
C THR A 42 4.54 5.04 6.21
N ASN A 43 5.82 4.90 5.84
CA ASN A 43 6.24 4.75 4.44
C ASN A 43 5.65 3.50 3.79
N SER A 44 5.69 2.35 4.47
CA SER A 44 5.10 1.11 3.96
C SER A 44 3.58 1.19 3.81
N CYS A 45 2.88 1.82 4.77
CA CYS A 45 1.44 2.04 4.69
C CYS A 45 1.07 2.97 3.53
N PHE A 46 1.83 4.04 3.30
CA PHE A 46 1.60 4.96 2.20
C PHE A 46 1.89 4.33 0.83
N ALA A 47 3.00 3.60 0.70
CA ALA A 47 3.31 2.84 -0.51
C ALA A 47 2.22 1.80 -0.79
N GLY A 48 1.75 1.09 0.24
CA GLY A 48 0.63 0.14 0.13
C GLY A 48 -0.66 0.82 -0.36
N PHE A 49 -0.99 1.99 0.20
CA PHE A 49 -2.14 2.78 -0.23
C PHE A 49 -2.07 3.14 -1.71
N ILE A 50 -0.95 3.68 -2.19
CA ILE A 50 -0.81 4.03 -3.62
C ILE A 50 -0.87 2.78 -4.51
N PHE A 51 -0.23 1.68 -4.09
CA PHE A 51 -0.26 0.42 -4.84
C PHE A 51 -1.69 -0.10 -5.01
N THR A 52 -2.48 -0.08 -3.94
CA THR A 52 -3.88 -0.50 -3.98
C THR A 52 -4.75 0.40 -4.88
N LEU A 53 -4.49 1.72 -4.94
CA LEU A 53 -5.16 2.62 -5.89
C LEU A 53 -4.82 2.28 -7.35
N ILE A 54 -3.57 1.95 -7.65
CA ILE A 54 -3.15 1.55 -8.99
C ILE A 54 -3.85 0.25 -9.41
N LEU A 55 -3.89 -0.74 -8.52
CA LEU A 55 -4.60 -2.01 -8.79
C LEU A 55 -6.10 -1.80 -8.95
N PHE A 56 -6.71 -0.92 -8.15
CA PHE A 56 -8.11 -0.57 -8.29
C PHE A 56 -8.40 0.11 -9.63
N TRP A 57 -7.53 1.01 -10.08
CA TRP A 57 -7.66 1.65 -11.38
C TRP A 57 -7.53 0.66 -12.52
N MET A 58 -6.53 -0.24 -12.48
CA MET A 58 -6.37 -1.31 -13.46
C MET A 58 -7.62 -2.19 -13.54
N THR A 59 -8.15 -2.62 -12.40
CA THR A 59 -9.32 -3.52 -12.35
C THR A 59 -10.60 -2.85 -12.82
N ILE A 60 -10.83 -1.56 -12.51
CA ILE A 60 -11.95 -0.79 -13.08
C ILE A 60 -11.83 -0.70 -14.59
N PHE A 61 -10.64 -0.40 -15.11
CA PHE A 61 -10.44 -0.26 -16.55
C PHE A 61 -10.70 -1.58 -17.29
N THR A 62 -10.18 -2.70 -16.77
CA THR A 62 -10.48 -4.03 -17.34
C THR A 62 -11.97 -4.33 -17.27
N LEU A 63 -12.61 -4.10 -16.12
CA LEU A 63 -14.04 -4.34 -15.93
C LEU A 63 -14.90 -3.51 -16.90
N TYR A 64 -14.54 -2.25 -17.13
CA TYR A 64 -15.25 -1.36 -18.04
C TYR A 64 -15.17 -1.87 -19.49
N ASN A 65 -13.98 -2.29 -19.95
CA ASN A 65 -13.81 -2.86 -21.28
C ASN A 65 -14.56 -4.19 -21.44
N ASP A 66 -14.52 -5.05 -20.41
CA ASP A 66 -15.25 -6.32 -20.42
C ASP A 66 -16.77 -6.10 -20.50
N LEU A 67 -17.30 -5.15 -19.73
CA LEU A 67 -18.75 -4.84 -19.71
C LEU A 67 -19.25 -4.24 -21.02
N GLN A 68 -18.44 -3.38 -21.66
CA GLN A 68 -18.85 -2.74 -22.91
C GLN A 68 -18.49 -3.57 -24.14
N GLN A 69 -17.71 -4.66 -24.00
CA GLN A 69 -17.14 -5.44 -25.11
C GLN A 69 -16.39 -4.56 -26.13
N ILE A 70 -15.86 -3.43 -25.69
CA ILE A 70 -15.09 -2.51 -26.53
C ILE A 70 -13.62 -2.84 -26.34
N TYR A 71 -12.94 -3.21 -27.42
CA TYR A 71 -11.49 -3.30 -27.40
C TYR A 71 -10.91 -1.88 -27.49
N TYR A 72 -10.68 -1.24 -26.33
CA TYR A 72 -10.06 0.07 -26.27
C TYR A 72 -8.54 -0.06 -26.07
N GLN A 73 -7.77 0.62 -26.91
CA GLN A 73 -6.31 0.59 -26.85
C GLN A 73 -5.83 1.40 -25.64
N ASP A 74 -5.32 0.70 -24.64
CA ASP A 74 -4.96 1.30 -23.37
C ASP A 74 -3.57 1.95 -23.38
N LEU A 75 -3.54 3.24 -23.72
CA LEU A 75 -2.33 4.07 -23.75
C LEU A 75 -1.61 4.14 -22.39
N PHE A 76 -2.34 3.98 -21.28
CA PHE A 76 -1.80 4.09 -19.93
C PHE A 76 -1.46 2.73 -19.30
N CYS A 77 -1.66 1.61 -20.02
CA CYS A 77 -1.37 0.27 -19.52
C CYS A 77 0.09 0.14 -19.05
N ASN A 78 1.03 0.52 -19.93
CA ASN A 78 2.46 0.45 -19.63
C ASN A 78 2.85 1.37 -18.47
N PHE A 79 2.26 2.57 -18.41
CA PHE A 79 2.51 3.52 -17.32
C PHE A 79 2.00 3.00 -15.98
N ARG A 80 0.76 2.47 -15.93
CA ARG A 80 0.19 1.87 -14.72
C ARG A 80 0.97 0.63 -14.29
N GLY A 81 1.41 -0.19 -15.24
CA GLY A 81 2.27 -1.34 -14.97
C GLY A 81 3.59 -0.92 -14.33
N TYR A 82 4.29 0.04 -14.94
CA TYR A 82 5.56 0.57 -14.42
C TYR A 82 5.41 1.16 -13.01
N MET A 83 4.39 2.02 -12.82
CA MET A 83 4.04 2.57 -11.50
C MET A 83 3.76 1.46 -10.48
N GLY A 84 3.00 0.44 -10.86
CA GLY A 84 2.70 -0.71 -10.00
C GLY A 84 3.96 -1.44 -9.55
N TYR A 85 4.87 -1.75 -10.48
CA TYR A 85 6.14 -2.42 -10.16
C TYR A 85 7.06 -1.54 -9.29
N ALA A 86 7.17 -0.25 -9.60
CA ALA A 86 8.01 0.67 -8.85
C ALA A 86 7.54 0.78 -7.38
N ILE A 87 6.24 0.90 -7.16
CA ILE A 87 5.70 1.01 -5.80
C ILE A 87 5.78 -0.32 -5.05
N CYS A 88 5.57 -1.45 -5.74
CA CYS A 88 5.77 -2.77 -5.15
C CYS A 88 7.23 -2.96 -4.69
N PHE A 89 8.21 -2.50 -5.47
CA PHE A 89 9.61 -2.50 -5.06
C PHE A 89 9.85 -1.67 -3.80
N VAL A 90 9.30 -0.44 -3.73
CA VAL A 90 9.39 0.43 -2.54
C VAL A 90 8.77 -0.24 -1.31
N LEU A 91 7.65 -0.95 -1.48
CA LEU A 91 6.96 -1.67 -0.42
C LEU A 91 7.84 -2.81 0.14
N ILE A 92 8.38 -3.65 -0.75
CA ILE A 92 9.25 -4.78 -0.37
C ILE A 92 10.51 -4.26 0.33
N TYR A 93 11.13 -3.21 -0.21
CA TYR A 93 12.30 -2.60 0.39
C TYR A 93 12.02 -2.02 1.78
N SER A 94 10.84 -1.42 1.98
CA SER A 94 10.42 -0.92 3.29
C SER A 94 10.27 -2.05 4.32
N TYR A 95 9.67 -3.17 3.94
CA TYR A 95 9.56 -4.35 4.83
C TYR A 95 10.92 -4.96 5.15
N PHE A 96 11.82 -4.99 4.17
CA PHE A 96 13.18 -5.45 4.39
C PHE A 96 13.92 -4.60 5.42
N LEU A 97 13.83 -3.27 5.31
CA LEU A 97 14.44 -2.37 6.30
C LEU A 97 13.79 -2.50 7.68
N GLN A 98 12.47 -2.70 7.78
CA GLN A 98 11.79 -2.96 9.05
C GLN A 98 12.30 -4.26 9.70
N ALA A 99 12.49 -5.32 8.91
CA ALA A 99 13.02 -6.59 9.39
C ALA A 99 14.47 -6.45 9.90
N ILE A 100 15.32 -5.72 9.16
CA ILE A 100 16.70 -5.42 9.60
C ILE A 100 16.69 -4.61 10.90
N HIS A 101 15.86 -3.56 10.98
CA HIS A 101 15.77 -2.72 12.16
C HIS A 101 15.39 -3.56 13.39
N SER A 102 14.35 -4.40 13.27
CA SER A 102 13.93 -5.32 14.33
C SER A 102 15.05 -6.29 14.75
N TYR A 103 15.76 -6.87 13.78
CA TYR A 103 16.89 -7.76 14.03
C TYR A 103 18.02 -7.06 14.81
N ILE A 104 18.40 -5.84 14.41
CA ILE A 104 19.45 -5.07 15.08
C ILE A 104 19.02 -4.70 16.51
N THR A 105 17.78 -4.25 16.70
CA THR A 105 17.26 -3.91 18.04
C THR A 105 17.30 -5.11 19.00
N VAL A 106 17.00 -6.31 18.51
CA VAL A 106 17.02 -7.53 19.32
C VAL A 106 18.44 -7.97 19.68
N ILE A 107 19.40 -7.88 18.74
CA ILE A 107 20.75 -8.41 18.94
C ILE A 107 21.69 -7.42 19.62
N TYR A 108 21.51 -6.12 19.38
CA TYR A 108 22.35 -5.06 19.93
C TYR A 108 21.53 -4.04 20.72
N PRO A 109 20.86 -4.46 21.81
CA PRO A 109 19.99 -3.59 22.60
C PRO A 109 20.74 -2.41 23.24
N THR A 110 22.05 -2.54 23.47
CA THR A 110 22.90 -1.54 24.15
C THR A 110 23.52 -0.49 23.22
N ARG A 111 23.36 -0.59 21.89
CA ARG A 111 23.91 0.40 20.94
C ARG A 111 22.91 1.49 20.53
N LEU A 112 21.64 1.34 20.86
CA LEU A 112 20.54 2.22 20.43
C LEU A 112 19.82 2.91 21.61
N SER A 113 20.32 2.77 22.83
CA SER A 113 19.86 3.51 24.03
C SER A 113 20.48 4.89 24.11
#